data_AF-A0A7J6QTW5-F1
#
_entry.id   AF-A0A7J6QTW5-F1
#
_cell.length_a   1.000
_cell.length_b   1.000
_cell.length_c   1.000
_cell.angle_alpha   90.00
_cell.angle_beta   90.00
_cell.angle_gamma   90.00
#
_symmetry.space_group_name_H-M   'P 1'
#
loop_
_entity.id
_entity.type
_entity.pdbx_description
1 polymer ?
#
loop_
_entity_poly.entity_id
_entity_poly.type
_entity_poly.pdbx_seq_one_letter_code
_entity_poly.pdbx_strand_id
1 'polypeptide(L)' 'MPDEEIEQLKKVFTSMDKNGDGQLTIQEVVEGIQNSGLKDIPDDLMDIMKQVDSDGSGVIDYTEFLAATLD' A
#
# COMPACT_ATOMS: atom_id res chain seq x y z
N MET A 1 14.51 -7.20 10.67
CA MET A 1 13.20 -6.77 11.19
C MET A 1 12.80 -7.76 12.27
N PRO A 2 12.42 -7.32 13.48
CA PRO A 2 11.70 -8.17 14.42
C PRO A 2 10.38 -8.63 13.79
N ASP A 3 9.95 -9.86 14.08
CA ASP A 3 8.72 -10.46 13.52
C ASP A 3 7.46 -9.58 13.77
N GLU A 4 7.48 -8.75 14.81
CA GLU A 4 6.40 -7.81 15.15
C GLU A 4 6.19 -6.71 14.09
N GLU A 5 7.24 -6.19 13.46
CA GLU A 5 7.11 -5.16 12.42
C GLU A 5 6.45 -5.74 11.16
N ILE A 6 6.83 -6.96 10.79
CA ILE A 6 6.26 -7.68 9.64
C ILE A 6 4.77 -7.95 9.88
N GLU A 7 4.40 -8.37 11.08
CA GLU A 7 2.99 -8.59 11.44
C GLU A 7 2.16 -7.30 11.44
N GLN A 8 2.74 -6.17 11.85
CA GLN A 8 2.07 -4.87 11.75
C GLN A 8 1.89 -4.42 10.31
N LEU A 9 2.95 -4.51 9.50
CA LEU A 9 2.91 -4.18 8.07
C LEU A 9 1.88 -5.04 7.33
N LYS A 10 1.84 -6.33 7.64
CA LYS A 10 0.84 -7.25 7.11
C LYS A 10 -0.59 -6.84 7.49
N LYS A 11 -0.83 -6.47 8.74
CA LYS A 11 -2.17 -5.99 9.16
C LYS A 11 -2.57 -4.71 8.44
N VAL A 12 -1.65 -3.77 8.24
CA VAL A 12 -1.90 -2.54 7.48
C VAL A 12 -2.23 -2.89 6.03
N PHE A 13 -1.41 -3.73 5.39
CA PHE A 13 -1.63 -4.18 4.02
C PHE A 13 -3.00 -4.84 3.86
N THR A 14 -3.31 -5.84 4.70
CA THR A 14 -4.61 -6.53 4.67
C THR A 14 -5.79 -5.63 5.02
N SER A 15 -5.58 -4.52 5.74
CA SER A 15 -6.66 -3.55 6.00
C SER A 15 -7.02 -2.71 4.77
N MET A 16 -6.03 -2.50 3.88
CA MET A 16 -6.16 -1.78 2.62
C MET A 16 -6.62 -2.69 1.49
N ASP A 17 -6.10 -3.92 1.42
CA ASP A 17 -6.48 -4.95 0.45
C ASP A 17 -7.92 -5.43 0.73
N LYS A 18 -8.89 -4.85 0.02
CA LYS A 18 -10.32 -5.13 0.21
C LYS A 18 -10.73 -6.42 -0.47
N ASN A 19 -10.09 -6.74 -1.59
CA ASN A 19 -10.45 -7.88 -2.40
C ASN A 19 -9.75 -9.18 -1.92
N GLY A 20 -8.67 -9.06 -1.15
CA GLY A 20 -7.90 -10.16 -0.58
C GLY A 20 -7.00 -10.88 -1.58
N ASP A 21 -6.62 -10.23 -2.68
CA ASP A 21 -5.79 -10.81 -3.74
C ASP A 21 -4.28 -10.70 -3.45
N GLY A 22 -3.90 -10.02 -2.36
CA GLY A 22 -2.51 -9.83 -1.97
C GLY A 22 -1.79 -8.71 -2.73
N GLN A 23 -2.52 -7.87 -3.43
CA GLN A 23 -2.04 -6.68 -4.14
C GLN A 23 -2.90 -5.47 -3.75
N LEU A 24 -2.31 -4.27 -3.82
CA LEU A 24 -3.01 -3.03 -3.59
C LEU A 24 -3.15 -2.27 -4.90
N THR A 25 -4.36 -2.21 -5.41
CA THR A 25 -4.68 -1.35 -6.54
C THR A 25 -4.71 0.12 -6.11
N ILE A 26 -4.55 1.04 -7.06
CA ILE A 26 -4.73 2.49 -6.81
C ILE A 26 -6.10 2.77 -6.16
N GLN A 27 -7.14 2.03 -6.56
CA GLN A 27 -8.48 2.17 -5.97
C GLN A 27 -8.49 1.79 -4.49
N GLU A 28 -7.89 0.65 -4.13
CA GLU A 28 -7.81 0.20 -2.74
C GLU A 28 -6.96 1.13 -1.87
N VAL A 29 -5.88 1.69 -2.40
CA VAL A 29 -5.08 2.69 -1.69
C VAL A 29 -5.88 3.97 -1.47
N VAL A 30 -6.58 4.47 -2.49
CA VAL A 30 -7.46 5.65 -2.39
C VAL A 30 -8.56 5.41 -1.34
N GLU A 31 -9.23 4.27 -1.41
CA GLU A 31 -10.26 3.90 -0.44
C GLU A 31 -9.67 3.75 0.97
N GLY A 32 -8.48 3.17 1.11
CA GLY A 32 -7.75 3.06 2.37
C GLY A 32 -7.46 4.42 2.98
N ILE A 33 -6.98 5.38 2.18
CA ILE A 33 -6.70 6.76 2.60
C ILE A 33 -8.00 7.45 3.04
N GLN A 34 -9.06 7.36 2.24
CA GLN A 34 -10.37 7.94 2.58
C GLN A 34 -10.94 7.35 3.89
N ASN A 35 -10.79 6.03 4.07
CA ASN A 35 -11.23 5.34 5.29
C ASN A 35 -10.36 5.66 6.52
N SER A 36 -9.10 6.05 6.33
CA SER A 36 -8.20 6.46 7.42
C SER A 36 -8.58 7.81 8.05
N GLY A 37 -9.52 8.54 7.45
CA GLY A 37 -9.96 9.86 7.91
C GLY A 37 -9.19 11.02 7.29
N LEU A 38 -8.25 10.74 6.39
CA LEU A 38 -7.70 11.74 5.48
C LEU A 38 -8.80 12.15 4.50
N LYS A 39 -9.19 13.43 4.56
CA LYS A 39 -10.27 13.98 3.71
C LYS A 39 -9.88 14.09 2.24
N ASP A 40 -8.58 14.23 1.98
CA ASP A 40 -8.05 14.51 0.66
C ASP A 40 -7.02 13.45 0.29
N ILE A 41 -7.11 13.00 -0.96
CA ILE A 41 -6.11 12.13 -1.57
C ILE A 41 -4.91 13.02 -1.89
N PRO A 42 -3.66 12.61 -1.57
CA PRO A 42 -2.48 13.36 -1.98
C PRO A 42 -2.45 13.49 -3.51
N ASP A 43 -2.22 14.70 -4.03
CA ASP A 43 -2.07 14.91 -5.48
C ASP A 43 -0.89 14.09 -6.04
N ASP A 44 0.13 13.86 -5.20
CA ASP A 44 1.31 13.06 -5.50
C ASP A 44 1.08 11.55 -5.36
N LEU A 45 -0.15 11.09 -5.06
CA LEU A 45 -0.43 9.66 -4.87
C LEU A 45 0.02 8.84 -6.09
N MET A 46 -0.21 9.35 -7.30
CA MET A 46 0.17 8.65 -8.52
C MET A 46 1.69 8.51 -8.67
N ASP A 47 2.44 9.48 -8.19
CA ASP A 47 3.90 9.44 -8.22
C ASP A 47 4.45 8.54 -7.10
N ILE A 48 3.82 8.55 -5.92
CA ILE A 48 4.11 7.60 -4.84
C ILE A 48 3.86 6.16 -5.33
N MET A 49 2.72 5.90 -5.96
CA MET A 49 2.40 4.57 -6.49
C MET A 49 3.47 4.11 -7.49
N LYS A 50 3.86 4.97 -8.44
CA LYS A 50 4.91 4.66 -9.42
C LYS A 50 6.29 4.47 -8.81
N GLN A 51 6.57 5.10 -7.68
CA GLN A 51 7.84 4.96 -7.00
C GLN A 51 7.93 3.63 -6.25
N VAL A 52 6.79 3.12 -5.77
CA VAL A 52 6.69 1.84 -5.07
C VAL A 52 6.56 0.67 -6.07
N ASP A 53 5.74 0.83 -7.10
CA ASP A 53 5.54 -0.10 -8.22
C ASP A 53 6.81 -0.20 -9.07
N SER A 54 7.70 -1.09 -8.64
CA SER A 54 9.04 -1.26 -9.20
C SER A 54 9.02 -2.12 -10.45
N ASP A 55 8.02 -2.99 -10.58
CA ASP A 55 7.84 -3.87 -11.72
C ASP A 55 6.94 -3.27 -12.83
N GLY A 56 6.24 -2.18 -12.53
CA GLY A 56 5.36 -1.47 -13.46
C GLY A 56 4.04 -2.20 -13.72
N SER A 57 3.60 -3.05 -12.78
CA SER A 57 2.36 -3.80 -12.86
C SER A 57 1.11 -2.92 -12.73
N GLY A 58 1.26 -1.71 -12.19
CA GLY A 58 0.16 -0.78 -11.89
C GLY A 58 -0.56 -1.08 -10.58
N VAL A 59 -0.05 -2.02 -9.78
CA VAL A 59 -0.50 -2.40 -8.45
C VAL A 59 0.72 -2.48 -7.52
N ILE A 60 0.50 -2.42 -6.21
CA ILE A 60 1.58 -2.61 -5.24
C ILE A 60 1.43 -4.01 -4.65
N ASP A 61 2.41 -4.87 -4.88
CA ASP A 61 2.45 -6.16 -4.22
C ASP A 61 2.97 -6.07 -2.77
N TYR A 62 2.77 -7.13 -1.99
CA TYR A 62 3.24 -7.17 -0.60
C TYR A 62 4.77 -6.98 -0.47
N THR A 63 5.54 -7.45 -1.44
CA THR A 63 7.01 -7.32 -1.47
C THR A 63 7.42 -5.87 -1.71
N GLU A 64 6.78 -5.18 -2.66
CA GLU A 64 6.99 -3.77 -2.98
C GLU A 64 6.58 -2.87 -1.82
N PHE A 65 5.46 -3.18 -1.16
CA PHE A 65 5.03 -2.50 0.06
C PHE A 65 6.06 -2.63 1.20
N LEU A 66 6.60 -3.84 1.40
CA LEU A 66 7.68 -4.06 2.36
C LEU A 66 8.95 -3.31 1.97
N ALA A 67 9.33 -3.32 0.69
CA ALA A 67 10.49 -2.60 0.20
C ALA A 67 10.37 -1.08 0.44
N ALA A 68 9.20 -0.50 0.17
CA ALA A 68 8.93 0.92 0.39
C ALA A 68 8.89 1.34 1.86
N THR A 69 8.60 0.41 2.77
CA THR A 69 8.59 0.68 4.23
C THR A 69 9.93 0.41 4.91
N LEU A 70 10.88 -0.17 4.17
CA LEU A 70 12.22 -0.53 4.63
C LEU A 70 13.31 0.48 4.27
N ASP A 71 12.99 1.52 3.48
CA ASP A 71 13.92 2.58 3.05
C ASP A 71 14.04 3.72 4.09
#